data_AF-A0A6A5Y9S6-F1
#
_entry.id   AF-A0A6A5Y9S6-F1
#
_cell.length_a   1.000
_cell.length_b   1.000
_cell.length_c   1.000
_cell.angle_alpha   90.00
_cell.angle_beta   90.00
_cell.angle_gamma   90.00
#
_symmetry.space_group_name_H-M   'P 1'
#
loop_
_entity.id
_entity.type
_entity.pdbx_description
1 polymer ?
#
loop_
_entity_poly.entity_id
_entity_poly.type
_entity_poly.pdbx_seq_one_letter_code
_entity_poly.pdbx_strand_id
1 'polypeptide(L)'
;MATSDSPCRVAIHVKVTDIEGDPLARHLTLGQAFCTSVLSRDFHNQIQPDGYDAVHKPARFDSDEDISLNFLYDLGVKGRLSQDEVLKIPHSVYLASREQGNWNFIPKPRPIGQVKLRARKYPWGGRLEQDMLEELQSLDTGVKSLDAEVKSLDAESLDAEVKSLDAEVKSQDAEVKVQDAEIKVQVAEVNS
;
A
#
# COMPACT_ATOMS: atom_id res chain seq x y z
N MET A 1 6.13 -9.39 -22.06
CA MET A 1 4.69 -9.13 -21.87
C MET A 1 4.51 -8.58 -20.47
N ALA A 2 3.40 -7.91 -20.18
CA ALA A 2 3.09 -7.50 -18.80
C ALA A 2 2.94 -8.74 -17.91
N THR A 3 3.42 -8.66 -16.67
CA THR A 3 3.34 -9.72 -15.65
C THR A 3 2.78 -9.12 -14.38
N SER A 4 2.09 -9.92 -13.56
CA SER A 4 1.43 -9.45 -12.33
C SER A 4 2.35 -8.62 -11.42
N ASP A 5 3.61 -9.07 -11.24
CA ASP A 5 4.44 -8.61 -10.13
C ASP A 5 5.45 -7.52 -10.48
N SER A 6 5.51 -7.09 -11.76
CA SER A 6 6.51 -6.12 -12.22
C SER A 6 5.87 -4.83 -12.68
N PRO A 7 6.40 -3.66 -12.25
CA PRO A 7 5.94 -2.37 -12.74
C PRO A 7 5.99 -2.32 -14.26
N CYS A 8 4.89 -1.93 -14.90
CA CYS A 8 4.84 -1.84 -16.35
C CYS A 8 3.87 -0.77 -16.83
N ARG A 9 4.13 -0.27 -18.04
CA ARG A 9 3.25 0.68 -18.71
C ARG A 9 2.51 -0.01 -19.85
N VAL A 10 1.19 0.02 -19.82
CA VAL A 10 0.34 -0.66 -20.80
C VAL A 10 -0.49 0.37 -21.55
N ALA A 11 -0.41 0.35 -22.88
CA ALA A 11 -1.34 1.09 -23.73
C ALA A 11 -2.39 0.14 -24.30
N ILE A 12 -3.67 0.47 -24.15
CA ILE A 12 -4.79 -0.32 -24.66
C ILE A 12 -5.54 0.52 -25.68
N HIS A 13 -5.53 0.07 -26.93
CA HIS A 13 -6.35 0.63 -27.98
C HIS A 13 -7.70 -0.07 -27.99
N VAL A 14 -8.79 0.69 -27.86
CA VAL A 14 -10.13 0.14 -27.75
C VAL A 14 -11.16 1.14 -28.28
N LYS A 15 -12.27 0.64 -28.79
CA LYS A 15 -13.47 1.43 -29.08
C LYS A 15 -14.20 1.75 -27.78
N VAL A 16 -14.45 3.02 -27.50
CA VAL A 16 -14.97 3.45 -26.20
C VAL A 16 -16.35 2.86 -25.90
N THR A 17 -17.17 2.66 -26.92
CA THR A 17 -18.52 2.08 -26.79
C THR A 17 -18.52 0.57 -26.61
N ASP A 18 -17.38 -0.12 -26.78
CA ASP A 18 -17.23 -1.54 -26.43
C ASP A 18 -17.05 -1.73 -24.90
N ILE A 19 -16.66 -0.66 -24.20
CA ILE A 19 -16.49 -0.66 -22.74
C ILE A 19 -17.84 -0.46 -22.08
N GLU A 20 -18.26 -1.44 -21.29
CA GLU A 20 -19.55 -1.43 -20.61
C GLU A 20 -19.62 -0.57 -19.36
N GLY A 21 -20.85 -0.43 -18.88
CA GLY A 21 -21.17 0.27 -17.65
C GLY A 21 -21.27 1.77 -17.87
N ASP A 22 -21.03 2.51 -16.79
CA ASP A 22 -21.07 3.96 -16.78
C ASP A 22 -19.97 4.54 -17.69
N PRO A 23 -20.32 5.39 -18.69
CA PRO A 23 -19.35 6.11 -19.51
C PRO A 23 -18.24 6.80 -18.71
N LEU A 24 -18.57 7.36 -17.53
CA LEU A 24 -17.62 8.03 -16.65
C LEU A 24 -16.66 7.05 -15.95
N ALA A 25 -17.01 5.77 -15.86
CA ALA A 25 -16.21 4.72 -15.23
C ALA A 25 -15.44 3.84 -16.23
N ARG A 26 -15.60 4.03 -17.55
CA ARG A 26 -14.99 3.16 -18.59
C ARG A 26 -13.49 2.92 -18.41
N HIS A 27 -12.74 3.94 -17.99
CA HIS A 27 -11.31 3.82 -17.72
C HIS A 27 -10.98 2.80 -16.62
N LEU A 28 -11.84 2.69 -15.60
CA LEU A 28 -11.73 1.69 -14.54
C LEU A 28 -12.22 0.33 -15.02
N THR A 29 -13.37 0.27 -15.70
CA THR A 29 -13.93 -0.98 -16.24
C THR A 29 -12.93 -1.68 -17.17
N LEU A 30 -12.30 -0.94 -18.08
CA LEU A 30 -11.29 -1.48 -18.98
C LEU A 30 -10.03 -1.93 -18.25
N GLY A 31 -9.57 -1.15 -17.26
CA GLY A 31 -8.40 -1.48 -16.44
C GLY A 31 -8.61 -2.78 -15.66
N GLN A 32 -9.78 -2.93 -15.03
CA GLN A 32 -10.21 -4.15 -14.34
C GLN A 32 -10.28 -5.33 -15.32
N ALA A 33 -10.97 -5.17 -16.45
CA ALA A 33 -11.08 -6.23 -17.45
C ALA A 33 -9.71 -6.72 -17.94
N PHE A 34 -8.78 -5.80 -18.20
CA PHE A 34 -7.42 -6.13 -18.61
C PHE A 34 -6.65 -6.87 -17.51
N CYS A 35 -6.65 -6.34 -16.28
CA CYS A 35 -5.90 -6.96 -15.19
C CYS A 35 -6.43 -8.36 -14.86
N THR A 36 -7.75 -8.53 -14.81
CA THR A 36 -8.35 -9.85 -14.56
C THR A 36 -8.03 -10.82 -15.68
N SER A 37 -8.20 -10.41 -16.95
CA SER A 37 -8.09 -11.32 -18.10
C SER A 37 -6.64 -11.65 -18.48
N VAL A 38 -5.73 -10.69 -18.33
CA VAL A 38 -4.34 -10.80 -18.82
C VAL A 38 -3.35 -11.04 -17.69
N LEU A 39 -3.58 -10.43 -16.52
CA LEU A 39 -2.64 -10.50 -15.38
C LEU A 39 -3.11 -11.40 -14.25
N SER A 40 -4.35 -11.91 -14.30
CA SER A 40 -4.96 -12.73 -13.25
C SER A 40 -4.97 -12.06 -11.88
N ARG A 41 -5.17 -10.73 -11.83
CA ARG A 41 -5.31 -9.94 -10.61
C ARG A 41 -6.32 -8.81 -10.77
N ASP A 42 -6.74 -8.22 -9.67
CA ASP A 42 -7.59 -7.03 -9.69
C ASP A 42 -6.80 -5.78 -10.09
N PHE A 43 -7.52 -4.78 -10.60
CA PHE A 43 -6.96 -3.46 -10.90
C PHE A 43 -6.99 -2.61 -9.63
N HIS A 44 -5.82 -2.27 -9.10
CA HIS A 44 -5.70 -1.56 -7.82
C HIS A 44 -5.80 -0.04 -8.03
N ASN A 45 -6.99 0.45 -8.36
CA ASN A 45 -7.21 1.87 -8.63
C ASN A 45 -7.23 2.79 -7.40
N GLN A 46 -7.11 2.21 -6.19
CA GLN A 46 -7.00 2.94 -4.93
C GLN A 46 -5.55 3.01 -4.49
N ILE A 47 -5.15 4.16 -3.96
CA ILE A 47 -3.79 4.36 -3.43
C ILE A 47 -3.69 3.64 -2.10
N GLN A 48 -2.77 2.67 -2.01
CA GLN A 48 -2.45 1.92 -0.81
C GLN A 48 -0.95 2.06 -0.50
N PRO A 49 -0.50 1.86 0.76
CA PRO A 49 0.91 1.99 1.12
C PRO A 49 1.86 1.09 0.30
N ASP A 50 1.40 -0.07 -0.15
CA ASP A 50 2.14 -1.03 -0.96
C ASP A 50 2.12 -0.73 -2.48
N GLY A 51 1.27 0.21 -2.91
CA GLY A 51 1.23 0.76 -4.25
C GLY A 51 -0.19 0.91 -4.82
N TYR A 52 -0.26 1.17 -6.12
CA TYR A 52 -1.51 1.29 -6.88
C TYR A 52 -1.29 1.09 -8.39
N ASP A 53 -2.38 1.01 -9.14
CA ASP A 53 -2.39 1.13 -10.58
C ASP A 53 -3.03 2.45 -10.99
N ALA A 54 -2.39 3.17 -11.91
CA ALA A 54 -2.86 4.47 -12.39
C ALA A 54 -3.36 4.39 -13.83
N VAL A 55 -4.23 5.33 -14.20
CA VAL A 55 -4.73 5.46 -15.57
C VAL A 55 -4.71 6.92 -16.02
N HIS A 56 -4.10 7.17 -17.18
CA HIS A 56 -4.12 8.45 -17.84
C HIS A 56 -5.33 8.52 -18.76
N LYS A 57 -6.38 9.21 -18.30
CA LYS A 57 -7.66 9.33 -19.00
C LYS A 57 -7.51 10.16 -20.28
N PRO A 58 -7.75 9.60 -21.49
CA PRO A 58 -7.77 10.39 -22.70
C PRO A 58 -9.00 11.31 -22.72
N ALA A 59 -8.92 12.42 -23.44
CA ALA A 59 -10.11 13.23 -23.71
C ALA A 59 -11.16 12.39 -24.46
N ARG A 60 -12.45 12.62 -24.17
CA ARG A 60 -13.58 11.90 -24.78
C ARG A 60 -13.66 10.40 -24.45
N PHE A 61 -13.02 9.95 -23.37
CA PHE A 61 -13.09 8.55 -22.93
C PHE A 61 -14.52 8.08 -22.61
N ASP A 62 -15.38 9.03 -22.28
CA ASP A 62 -16.79 8.92 -21.94
C ASP A 62 -17.74 9.15 -23.15
N SER A 63 -17.21 9.32 -24.36
CA SER A 63 -18.03 9.62 -25.53
C SER A 63 -18.95 8.48 -25.93
N ASP A 64 -20.20 8.78 -26.29
CA ASP A 64 -21.14 7.80 -26.85
C ASP A 64 -20.94 7.57 -28.35
N GLU A 65 -20.00 8.27 -28.98
CA GLU A 65 -19.65 8.06 -30.37
C GLU A 65 -18.79 6.82 -30.56
N ASP A 66 -18.85 6.25 -31.76
CA ASP A 66 -18.01 5.14 -32.20
C ASP A 66 -16.56 5.59 -32.47
N ILE A 67 -15.84 5.92 -31.41
CA ILE A 67 -14.44 6.36 -31.46
C ILE A 67 -13.52 5.37 -30.78
N SER A 68 -12.32 5.20 -31.35
CA SER A 68 -11.26 4.38 -30.76
C SER A 68 -10.19 5.25 -30.12
N LEU A 69 -9.91 4.99 -28.84
CA LEU A 69 -8.93 5.74 -28.06
C LEU A 69 -7.78 4.84 -27.59
N ASN A 70 -6.73 5.45 -27.05
CA ASN A 70 -5.64 4.74 -26.38
C ASN A 70 -5.67 5.12 -24.91
N PHE A 71 -6.00 4.15 -24.05
CA PHE A 71 -5.86 4.28 -22.61
C PHE A 71 -4.45 3.89 -22.21
N LEU A 72 -3.84 4.66 -21.32
CA LEU A 72 -2.50 4.37 -20.81
C LEU A 72 -2.59 4.06 -19.31
N TYR A 73 -2.13 2.87 -18.95
CA TYR A 73 -2.12 2.37 -17.58
C TYR A 73 -0.69 2.23 -17.08
N ASP A 74 -0.48 2.67 -15.85
CA ASP A 74 0.75 2.47 -15.10
C ASP A 74 0.46 1.45 -14.02
N LEU A 75 0.96 0.23 -14.21
CA LEU A 75 0.65 -0.89 -13.34
C LEU A 75 1.77 -1.11 -12.34
N GLY A 76 1.42 -1.36 -11.07
CA GLY A 76 2.37 -1.61 -10.00
C GLY A 76 3.20 -0.38 -9.62
N VAL A 77 2.56 0.78 -9.51
CA VAL A 77 3.19 2.02 -9.05
C VAL A 77 3.50 1.90 -7.56
N LYS A 78 4.78 2.01 -7.19
CA LYS A 78 5.25 1.98 -5.80
C LYS A 78 5.96 3.26 -5.35
N GLY A 79 6.07 4.23 -6.25
CA GLY A 79 6.81 5.46 -6.02
C GLY A 79 7.09 6.21 -7.31
N ARG A 80 7.79 7.33 -7.17
CA ARG A 80 8.14 8.22 -8.28
C ARG A 80 9.22 7.60 -9.16
N LEU A 81 9.02 7.70 -10.48
CA LEU A 81 10.03 7.38 -11.49
C LEU A 81 10.26 8.59 -12.39
N SER A 82 11.53 8.89 -12.66
CA SER A 82 11.93 9.84 -13.69
C SER A 82 11.55 9.35 -15.08
N GLN A 83 11.55 10.24 -16.08
CA GLN A 83 11.24 9.84 -17.46
C GLN A 83 12.19 8.76 -17.98
N ASP A 84 13.47 8.82 -17.62
CA ASP A 84 14.46 7.84 -18.08
C ASP A 84 14.29 6.47 -17.41
N GLU A 85 13.87 6.45 -16.14
CA GLU A 85 13.53 5.21 -15.44
C GLU A 85 12.26 4.58 -16.03
N VAL A 86 11.26 5.39 -16.34
CA VAL A 86 10.06 4.91 -17.03
C VAL A 86 10.44 4.27 -18.36
N LEU A 87 11.34 4.84 -19.16
CA LEU A 87 11.72 4.25 -20.45
C LEU A 87 12.36 2.86 -20.34
N LYS A 88 12.92 2.53 -19.17
CA LYS A 88 13.53 1.23 -18.83
C LYS A 88 12.51 0.20 -18.37
N ILE A 89 11.36 0.59 -17.82
CA ILE A 89 10.32 -0.38 -17.42
C ILE A 89 9.65 -1.02 -18.65
N PRO A 90 9.14 -2.26 -18.53
CA PRO A 90 8.40 -2.92 -19.60
C PRO A 90 7.24 -2.06 -20.12
N HIS A 91 7.14 -1.96 -21.45
CA HIS A 91 6.01 -1.35 -22.14
C HIS A 91 5.29 -2.39 -22.98
N SER A 92 3.98 -2.48 -22.84
CA SER A 92 3.14 -3.37 -23.64
C SER A 92 2.02 -2.59 -24.32
N VAL A 93 1.63 -3.05 -25.51
CA VAL A 93 0.53 -2.46 -26.26
C VAL A 93 -0.46 -3.56 -26.61
N TYR A 94 -1.74 -3.29 -26.42
CA TYR A 94 -2.82 -4.21 -26.72
C TYR A 94 -3.87 -3.55 -27.59
N LEU A 95 -4.48 -4.33 -28.47
CA LEU A 95 -5.77 -4.05 -29.05
C LEU A 95 -6.81 -4.79 -28.21
N ALA A 96 -7.81 -4.07 -27.70
CA ALA A 96 -8.94 -4.66 -27.01
C ALA A 96 -10.18 -4.57 -27.91
N SER A 97 -10.92 -5.67 -27.96
CA SER A 97 -12.26 -5.73 -28.50
C SER A 97 -13.15 -6.54 -27.57
N ARG A 98 -14.46 -6.35 -27.68
CA ARG A 98 -15.42 -7.12 -26.92
C ARG A 98 -16.40 -7.82 -27.85
N GLU A 99 -16.46 -9.14 -27.75
CA GLU A 99 -17.33 -9.98 -28.59
C GLU A 99 -18.17 -10.88 -27.70
N GLN A 100 -19.50 -10.84 -27.86
CA GLN A 100 -20.45 -11.65 -27.09
C GLN A 100 -20.27 -11.53 -25.55
N GLY A 101 -19.91 -10.34 -25.07
CA GLY A 101 -19.66 -10.07 -23.65
C GLY A 101 -18.26 -10.41 -23.16
N ASN A 102 -17.45 -11.11 -23.97
CA ASN A 102 -16.09 -11.51 -23.61
C ASN A 102 -15.05 -10.52 -24.14
N TRP A 103 -14.08 -10.19 -23.30
CA TRP A 103 -12.94 -9.36 -23.69
C TRP A 103 -11.89 -10.17 -24.43
N ASN A 104 -11.39 -9.61 -25.53
CA ASN A 104 -10.25 -10.12 -26.25
C ASN A 104 -9.13 -9.06 -26.26
N PHE A 105 -8.00 -9.39 -25.61
CA PHE A 105 -6.82 -8.53 -25.56
C PHE A 105 -5.70 -9.10 -26.42
N ILE A 106 -5.46 -8.49 -27.58
CA ILE A 106 -4.48 -8.96 -28.56
C ILE A 106 -3.19 -8.14 -28.42
N PRO A 107 -2.04 -8.75 -28.05
CA PRO A 107 -0.76 -8.05 -27.98
C PRO A 107 -0.34 -7.48 -29.34
N LYS A 108 0.13 -6.23 -29.36
CA LYS A 108 0.66 -5.55 -30.56
C LYS A 108 2.09 -5.07 -30.31
N PRO A 109 3.13 -5.85 -30.68
CA PRO A 109 4.52 -5.48 -30.40
C PRO A 109 5.07 -4.36 -31.31
N ARG A 110 4.55 -4.23 -32.54
CA ARG A 110 5.06 -3.26 -33.54
C ARG A 110 4.89 -1.77 -33.15
N PRO A 111 3.79 -1.32 -32.51
CA PRO A 111 3.63 0.10 -32.14
C PRO A 111 4.37 0.57 -30.88
N ILE A 112 5.17 -0.27 -30.21
CA ILE A 112 5.78 0.05 -28.89
C ILE A 112 6.60 1.36 -28.92
N GLY A 113 7.37 1.62 -29.99
CA GLY A 113 8.19 2.84 -30.10
C GLY A 113 7.39 4.14 -30.09
N GLN A 114 6.29 4.19 -30.85
CA GLN A 114 5.40 5.36 -30.87
C GLN A 114 4.67 5.54 -29.54
N VAL A 115 4.24 4.44 -28.92
CA VAL A 115 3.61 4.47 -27.60
C VAL A 115 4.57 4.97 -26.54
N LYS A 116 5.83 4.50 -26.52
CA LYS A 116 6.88 5.02 -25.63
C LYS A 116 7.05 6.53 -25.79
N LEU A 117 7.13 7.03 -27.03
CA LEU A 117 7.28 8.47 -27.28
C LEU A 117 6.08 9.28 -26.79
N ARG A 118 4.85 8.81 -27.02
CA ARG A 118 3.62 9.47 -26.54
C ARG A 118 3.51 9.41 -25.01
N ALA A 119 3.88 8.27 -24.42
CA ALA A 119 3.85 8.05 -22.98
C ALA A 119 4.79 8.99 -22.20
N ARG A 120 5.85 9.54 -22.81
CA ARG A 120 6.76 10.52 -22.17
C ARG A 120 6.05 11.77 -21.65
N LYS A 121 4.89 12.12 -22.24
CA LYS A 121 4.10 13.27 -21.82
C LYS A 121 3.39 13.04 -20.48
N TYR A 122 3.23 11.77 -20.09
CA TYR A 122 2.48 11.36 -18.92
C TYR A 122 3.43 10.95 -17.80
N PRO A 123 3.39 11.64 -16.64
CA PRO A 123 4.18 11.22 -15.48
C PRO A 123 3.78 9.79 -15.08
N TRP A 124 4.74 8.99 -14.65
CA TRP A 124 4.45 7.70 -14.04
C TRP A 124 3.50 7.89 -12.86
N GLY A 125 2.48 7.04 -12.71
CA GLY A 125 1.56 7.02 -11.56
C GLY A 125 0.60 8.20 -11.44
N GLY A 126 0.86 9.33 -12.12
CA GLY A 126 0.19 10.59 -11.80
C GLY A 126 0.94 11.35 -10.70
N ARG A 127 0.95 12.68 -10.79
CA ARG A 127 1.73 13.52 -9.86
C ARG A 127 1.07 13.60 -8.49
N LEU A 128 -0.23 13.88 -8.48
CA LEU A 128 -1.00 14.01 -7.24
C LEU A 128 -1.04 12.67 -6.49
N GLU A 129 -1.27 11.59 -7.22
CA GLU A 129 -1.35 10.25 -6.68
C GLU A 129 0.00 9.77 -6.09
N GLN A 130 1.13 10.23 -6.65
CA GLN A 130 2.45 10.00 -6.06
C GLN A 130 2.65 10.75 -4.75
N ASP A 131 2.25 12.03 -4.70
CA ASP A 131 2.37 12.82 -3.48
C ASP A 131 1.49 12.21 -2.36
N MET A 132 0.28 11.75 -2.70
CA MET A 132 -0.60 11.01 -1.79
C MET A 132 -0.01 9.68 -1.31
N LEU A 133 0.67 8.93 -2.19
CA LEU A 133 1.34 7.68 -1.81
C LEU A 133 2.48 7.94 -0.82
N GLU A 134 3.31 8.96 -1.07
CA GLU A 134 4.41 9.34 -0.18
C GLU A 134 3.89 9.72 1.22
N GLU A 135 2.79 10.48 1.29
CA GLU A 135 2.12 10.82 2.55
C GLU A 135 1.57 9.59 3.27
N LEU A 136 0.87 8.69 2.56
CA LEU A 136 0.34 7.46 3.12
C LEU A 136 1.44 6.53 3.65
N GLN A 137 2.57 6.41 2.94
CA GLN A 137 3.72 5.62 3.38
C GLN A 137 4.36 6.24 4.64
N SER A 138 4.48 7.56 4.70
CA SER A 138 4.97 8.26 5.90
C SER A 138 4.07 7.98 7.11
N LEU A 139 2.75 8.11 6.96
CA LEU A 139 1.78 7.82 8.02
C LEU A 139 1.84 6.36 8.47
N ASP A 140 1.90 5.40 7.53
CA ASP A 140 2.01 3.97 7.83
C ASP A 140 3.29 3.65 8.64
N THR A 141 4.43 4.27 8.30
CA THR A 141 5.66 4.11 9.10
C THR A 141 5.54 4.71 10.50
N GLY A 142 4.89 5.87 10.63
CA GLY A 142 4.62 6.50 11.92
C GLY A 142 3.74 5.62 12.82
N VAL A 143 2.66 5.06 12.29
CA VAL A 143 1.77 4.13 13.02
C VAL A 143 2.53 2.89 13.48
N LYS A 144 3.34 2.28 12.60
CA LYS A 144 4.17 1.11 12.97
C LYS A 144 5.17 1.41 14.09
N SER A 145 5.73 2.62 14.10
CA SER A 145 6.62 3.06 15.18
C SER A 145 5.87 3.21 16.50
N LEU A 146 4.68 3.83 16.48
CA LEU A 146 3.84 3.97 17.67
C LEU A 146 3.37 2.61 18.20
N ASP A 147 2.99 1.69 17.32
CA ASP A 147 2.61 0.33 17.71
C ASP A 147 3.76 -0.42 18.40
N ALA A 148 5.01 -0.21 17.94
CA ALA A 148 6.19 -0.78 18.58
C ALA A 148 6.46 -0.15 19.96
N GLU A 149 6.29 1.17 20.08
CA GLU A 149 6.43 1.88 21.35
C GLU A 149 5.37 1.43 22.36
N VAL A 150 4.10 1.33 21.95
CA VAL A 150 3.01 0.81 22.78
C VAL A 150 3.28 -0.62 23.23
N LYS A 151 3.76 -1.50 22.34
CA LYS A 151 4.16 -2.87 22.71
C LYS A 151 5.35 -2.91 23.68
N SER A 152 6.25 -1.93 23.62
CA SER A 152 7.36 -1.83 24.58
C SER A 152 6.94 -1.31 25.95
N LEU A 153 5.85 -0.54 25.99
CA LEU A 153 5.19 -0.07 27.21
C LEU A 153 4.20 -1.11 27.78
N ASP A 154 4.06 -2.27 27.14
CA ASP A 154 3.16 -3.31 27.56
C ASP A 154 3.54 -3.87 28.94
N ALA A 155 2.52 -4.28 29.69
CA ALA A 155 2.50 -4.35 31.16
C ALA A 155 3.57 -5.25 31.82
N GLU A 156 4.27 -6.10 31.06
CA GLU A 156 5.24 -7.07 31.58
C GLU A 156 6.42 -6.41 32.30
N SER A 157 6.89 -5.23 31.84
CA SER A 157 7.99 -4.53 32.51
C SER A 157 7.56 -3.90 33.84
N LEU A 158 6.36 -3.32 33.89
CA LEU A 158 5.83 -2.72 35.12
C LEU A 158 5.44 -3.79 36.14
N ASP A 159 4.87 -4.92 35.70
CA ASP A 159 4.55 -6.05 36.58
C ASP A 159 5.80 -6.68 37.21
N ALA A 160 6.91 -6.74 36.48
CA ALA A 160 8.18 -7.23 37.00
C ALA A 160 8.75 -6.29 38.07
N GLU A 161 8.69 -4.98 37.84
CA GLU A 161 9.16 -3.97 38.80
C GLU A 161 8.30 -3.97 40.08
N VAL A 162 6.97 -4.05 39.95
CA VAL A 162 6.05 -4.17 41.10
C VAL A 162 6.30 -5.45 41.90
N LYS A 163 6.55 -6.58 41.24
CA LYS A 163 6.89 -7.84 41.93
C LYS A 163 8.21 -7.75 42.69
N SER A 164 9.20 -7.06 42.15
CA SER A 164 10.48 -6.82 42.83
C SER A 164 10.30 -5.95 44.07
N LEU A 165 9.55 -4.84 43.93
CA LEU A 165 9.25 -3.96 45.05
C LEU A 165 8.43 -4.67 46.14
N ASP A 166 7.45 -5.49 45.79
CA ASP A 166 6.67 -6.28 46.75
C ASP A 166 7.54 -7.28 47.52
N ALA A 167 8.54 -7.88 46.87
CA ALA A 167 9.52 -8.75 47.53
C ALA A 167 10.42 -7.97 48.50
N GLU A 168 10.87 -6.77 48.12
CA GLU A 168 11.69 -5.91 48.98
C GLU A 168 10.92 -5.44 50.21
N VAL A 169 9.67 -5.00 50.04
CA VAL A 169 8.77 -4.60 51.14
C VAL A 169 8.56 -5.77 52.11
N LYS A 170 8.33 -6.99 51.61
CA LYS A 170 8.20 -8.18 52.45
C LYS A 170 9.47 -8.48 53.27
N SER A 171 10.64 -8.26 52.68
CA SER A 171 11.92 -8.43 53.39
C SER A 171 12.09 -7.41 54.51
N GLN A 172 11.78 -6.14 54.23
CA GLN A 172 11.86 -5.06 55.23
C GLN A 172 10.86 -5.28 56.37
N ASP A 173 9.62 -5.70 56.08
CA ASP A 173 8.61 -6.00 57.11
C ASP A 173 9.07 -7.14 58.04
N ALA A 174 9.78 -8.14 57.50
CA ALA A 174 10.38 -9.21 58.30
C ALA A 174 11.50 -8.68 59.22
N GLU A 175 12.37 -7.81 58.71
CA GLU A 175 13.45 -7.19 59.49
C GLU A 175 12.91 -6.32 60.64
N VAL A 176 11.90 -5.50 60.37
CA VAL A 176 11.24 -4.66 61.39
C VAL A 176 10.64 -5.54 62.50
N LYS A 177 10.02 -6.68 62.17
CA LYS A 177 9.49 -7.62 63.17
C LYS A 177 10.58 -8.21 64.05
N VAL A 178 11.75 -8.51 63.49
CA VAL A 178 12.91 -9.00 64.26
C VAL A 178 13.41 -7.91 65.21
N GLN A 179 13.58 -6.69 64.73
CA GLN A 179 14.02 -5.55 65.55
C GLN A 179 13.00 -5.24 66.66
N ASP A 180 11.70 -5.27 66.38
CA ASP A 180 10.65 -5.04 67.39
C ASP A 180 10.66 -6.12 68.48
N ALA A 181 10.93 -7.37 68.11
CA ALA A 181 11.11 -8.45 69.08
C ALA A 181 12.37 -8.25 69.94
N GLU A 182 13.48 -7.82 69.34
CA GLU A 182 14.75 -7.56 70.03
C GLU A 182 14.62 -6.39 71.03
N ILE A 183 13.96 -5.30 70.62
CA ILE A 183 13.65 -4.16 71.50
C ILE A 183 12.79 -4.62 72.68
N LYS A 184 11.76 -5.45 72.46
CA LYS A 184 10.93 -5.99 73.55
C LYS A 184 11.74 -6.80 74.56
N VAL A 185 12.71 -7.59 74.11
CA VAL A 185 13.63 -8.32 74.99
C VAL A 185 14.49 -7.36 75.80
N GLN A 186 15.13 -6.38 75.16
CA GLN A 186 15.96 -5.38 75.87
C GLN A 186 15.15 -4.57 76.90
N VAL A 187 13.91 -4.19 76.57
CA VAL A 187 13.01 -3.50 77.51
C VAL A 187 12.65 -4.39 78.70
N ALA A 188 12.47 -5.69 78.49
CA ALA A 188 12.21 -6.63 79.59
C ALA A 188 13.45 -6.77 80.52
N GLU A 189 14.66 -6.81 79.95
CA GLU A 189 15.91 -6.89 80.71
C GLU A 189 16.16 -5.63 81.56
N VAL A 190 15.89 -4.43 81.04
CA VAL A 190 16.06 -3.17 81.79
C VAL A 190 15.07 -3.04 82.95
N ASN A 191 13.89 -3.65 82.85
CA ASN A 191 12.84 -3.58 83.85
C ASN A 191 12.88 -4.73 84.90
N SER A 192 13.88 -5.61 84.83
CA SER A 192 14.08 -6.77 85.74
C SER A 192 15.15 -6.49 86.79
#